data_AF-A0A4Q3TW87-F1
#
_entry.id   AF-A0A4Q3TW87-F1
#
_cell.length_a   1.000
_cell.length_b   1.000
_cell.length_c   1.000
_cell.angle_alpha   90.00
_cell.angle_beta   90.00
_cell.angle_gamma   90.00
#
_symmetry.space_group_name_H-M   'P 1'
#
loop_
_entity.id
_entity.type
_entity.pdbx_description
1 polymer ?
#
loop_
_entity_poly.entity_id
_entity_poly.type
_entity_poly.pdbx_seq_one_letter_code
_entity_poly.pdbx_strand_id
1 'polypeptide(L)'
;MTSRIRNAYDIRVEEGVLTPDPEQAGVIAALERLEVDLAKRGLFGKAPEVRGVYLYGPPGRGKSMLMDLFYSATPEPRKTRAHFHAFMARIHDLVKQWR
;
A
#
# COMPACT_ATOMS: atom_id res chain seq x y z
N MET A 1 18.34 3.28 4.21
CA MET A 1 17.51 2.08 4.46
C MET A 1 17.10 1.55 3.10
N THR A 2 17.30 0.26 2.84
CA THR A 2 16.81 -0.38 1.62
C THR A 2 15.29 -0.40 1.65
N SER A 3 14.65 -0.06 0.53
CA SER A 3 13.19 -0.07 0.38
C SER A 3 12.65 -1.49 0.48
N ARG A 4 11.67 -1.72 1.37
CA ARG A 4 11.09 -3.05 1.56
C ARG A 4 10.20 -3.43 0.40
N ILE A 5 9.42 -2.47 -0.12
CA ILE A 5 8.54 -2.72 -1.26
C ILE A 5 9.34 -3.05 -2.52
N ARG A 6 10.43 -2.32 -2.80
CA ARG A 6 11.29 -2.61 -3.95
C ARG A 6 11.96 -3.96 -3.80
N ASN A 7 12.54 -4.25 -2.63
CA ASN A 7 13.15 -5.56 -2.40
C ASN A 7 12.14 -6.70 -2.57
N ALA A 8 10.92 -6.57 -2.02
CA ALA A 8 9.88 -7.59 -2.16
C ALA A 8 9.37 -7.75 -3.61
N TYR A 9 9.46 -6.69 -4.43
CA TYR A 9 9.17 -6.71 -5.86
C TYR A 9 10.27 -7.40 -6.65
N ASP A 10 11.53 -6.99 -6.43
CA ASP A 10 12.71 -7.51 -7.11
C ASP A 10 12.83 -9.03 -6.87
N ILE A 11 12.64 -9.50 -5.62
CA ILE A 11 12.63 -10.94 -5.29
C ILE A 11 11.61 -11.70 -6.15
N ARG A 12 10.39 -11.18 -6.31
CA ARG A 12 9.34 -11.86 -7.08
C ARG A 12 9.62 -11.86 -8.59
N VAL A 13 10.33 -10.85 -9.07
CA VAL A 13 10.81 -10.81 -10.45
C VAL A 13 11.91 -11.85 -10.65
N GLU A 14 12.88 -11.91 -9.73
CA GLU A 14 13.96 -12.90 -9.73
C GLU A 14 13.44 -14.35 -9.65
N GLU A 15 12.41 -14.59 -8.84
CA GLU A 15 11.72 -15.89 -8.72
C GLU A 15 10.83 -16.23 -9.94
N GLY A 16 10.66 -15.31 -10.90
CA GLY A 16 9.80 -15.48 -12.07
C GLY A 16 8.29 -15.45 -11.78
N VAL A 17 7.90 -15.07 -10.56
CA VAL A 17 6.48 -14.91 -10.16
C VAL A 17 5.88 -13.65 -10.78
N LEU A 18 6.70 -12.61 -10.96
CA LEU A 18 6.30 -11.36 -11.61
C LEU A 18 7.09 -11.13 -12.89
N THR A 19 6.39 -10.75 -13.95
CA THR A 19 7.01 -10.20 -15.15
C THR A 19 7.26 -8.71 -14.94
N PRO A 20 8.50 -8.21 -15.13
CA PRO A 20 8.76 -6.78 -15.01
C PRO A 20 7.94 -5.99 -16.02
N ASP A 21 7.21 -4.98 -15.53
CA ASP A 21 6.46 -4.02 -16.34
C ASP A 21 7.04 -2.61 -16.11
N PRO A 22 7.56 -1.93 -17.15
CA PRO A 22 8.08 -0.57 -17.03
C PRO A 22 7.07 0.43 -16.44
N GLU A 23 5.76 0.23 -16.65
CA GLU A 23 4.72 1.11 -16.09
C GLU A 23 4.61 0.94 -14.56
N GLN A 24 5.06 -0.17 -14.00
CA GLN A 24 5.05 -0.39 -12.54
C GLN A 24 6.18 0.35 -11.83
N ALA A 25 7.25 0.75 -12.53
CA ALA A 25 8.38 1.44 -11.91
C ALA A 25 7.97 2.74 -11.19
N GLY A 26 7.07 3.51 -11.79
CA GLY A 26 6.52 4.73 -11.18
C GLY A 26 5.66 4.43 -9.95
N VAL A 27 4.92 3.32 -9.97
CA VAL A 27 4.13 2.86 -8.81
C VAL A 27 5.04 2.45 -7.67
N ILE A 28 6.08 1.66 -7.94
CA ILE A 28 7.07 1.27 -6.94
C ILE A 28 7.68 2.53 -6.31
N ALA A 29 8.17 3.48 -7.10
CA ALA A 29 8.74 4.72 -6.58
C ALA A 29 7.75 5.52 -5.69
N ALA A 30 6.47 5.58 -6.07
CA ALA A 30 5.45 6.23 -5.25
C ALA A 30 5.20 5.50 -3.91
N LEU A 31 5.23 4.17 -3.93
CA LEU A 31 5.09 3.34 -2.72
C LEU A 31 6.33 3.42 -1.82
N GLU A 32 7.53 3.55 -2.39
CA GLU A 32 8.76 3.79 -1.63
C GLU A 32 8.71 5.11 -0.87
N ARG A 33 8.28 6.18 -1.56
CA ARG A 33 8.03 7.48 -0.91
C ARG A 33 7.05 7.31 0.26
N LEU A 34 5.95 6.59 0.04
CA LEU A 34 4.95 6.34 1.07
C LEU A 34 5.53 5.54 2.25
N GLU A 35 6.36 4.52 2.01
CA GLU A 35 7.05 3.76 3.06
C GLU A 35 7.91 4.69 3.94
N VAL A 36 8.70 5.57 3.30
CA VAL A 36 9.54 6.56 4.00
C VAL A 36 8.70 7.55 4.81
N ASP A 37 7.61 8.05 4.23
CA ASP A 37 6.75 9.02 4.90
C ASP A 37 6.02 8.41 6.10
N LEU A 38 5.56 7.16 6.00
CA LEU A 38 4.93 6.43 7.10
C LEU A 38 5.90 6.09 8.23
N ALA A 39 7.18 5.91 7.93
CA ALA A 39 8.21 5.64 8.94
C ALA A 39 8.58 6.87 9.78
N LYS A 40 8.22 8.09 9.34
CA LYS A 40 8.47 9.31 10.10
C LYS A 40 7.68 9.28 11.41
N ARG A 41 8.32 9.67 12.51
CA ARG A 41 7.65 9.87 13.80
C ARG A 41 7.59 11.35 14.11
N GLY A 42 6.39 11.86 14.42
CA GLY A 42 6.24 13.21 14.92
C GLY A 42 6.79 13.35 16.34
N LEU A 43 7.09 14.59 16.72
CA LEU A 43 7.44 14.92 18.10
C LEU A 43 6.31 14.47 19.05
N PHE A 44 6.68 13.93 20.21
CA PHE A 44 5.74 13.43 21.23
C PHE A 44 4.82 12.29 20.76
N GLY A 45 5.25 11.49 19.78
CA GLY A 45 4.48 10.32 19.33
C GLY A 45 3.29 10.65 18.42
N LYS A 46 3.19 11.90 17.94
CA LYS A 46 2.17 12.28 16.96
C LYS A 46 2.42 11.55 15.63
N ALA A 47 1.36 11.02 15.02
CA ALA A 47 1.44 10.42 13.70
C ALA A 47 1.87 11.48 12.66
N PRO A 48 2.73 11.12 11.68
CA PRO A 48 3.11 12.03 10.61
C PRO A 48 1.91 12.37 9.72
N GLU A 49 1.85 13.59 9.20
CA GLU A 49 0.93 13.92 8.12
C GLU A 49 1.51 13.36 6.81
N VAL A 50 0.85 12.34 6.26
CA VAL A 50 1.34 11.60 5.09
C VAL A 50 0.31 11.66 3.98
N ARG A 51 0.76 12.03 2.77
CA ARG A 51 -0.08 11.94 1.57
C ARG A 51 -0.06 10.52 1.05
N GLY A 52 -1.25 9.94 0.90
CA GLY A 52 -1.43 8.61 0.31
C GLY A 52 -1.01 8.53 -1.17
N VAL A 53 -1.18 7.33 -1.72
CA VAL A 53 -1.01 7.04 -3.16
C VAL A 53 -2.34 6.54 -3.70
N TYR A 54 -2.79 7.12 -4.82
CA TYR A 54 -3.97 6.67 -5.54
C TYR A 54 -3.53 5.96 -6.82
N LEU A 55 -3.73 4.64 -6.86
CA LEU A 55 -3.33 3.80 -7.99
C LEU A 55 -4.53 3.58 -8.92
N TYR A 56 -4.41 4.04 -10.16
CA TYR A 56 -5.43 3.88 -11.20
C TYR A 56 -4.79 3.44 -12.52
N GLY A 57 -5.61 2.95 -13.44
CA GLY A 57 -5.17 2.48 -14.75
C GLY A 57 -5.91 1.23 -15.21
N PRO A 58 -5.63 0.74 -16.43
CA PRO A 58 -6.36 -0.36 -17.04
C PRO A 58 -6.38 -1.65 -16.19
N PRO A 59 -7.40 -2.52 -16.35
CA PRO A 59 -7.39 -3.86 -15.77
C PRO A 59 -6.15 -4.67 -16.16
N GLY A 60 -5.78 -5.66 -15.35
CA GLY A 60 -4.69 -6.59 -15.68
C GLY A 60 -3.25 -6.09 -15.43
N ARG A 61 -3.04 -4.81 -15.08
CA ARG A 61 -1.69 -4.24 -14.85
C ARG A 61 -1.08 -4.45 -13.46
N GLY A 62 -1.63 -5.38 -12.67
CA GLY A 62 -1.05 -5.74 -11.37
C GLY A 62 -1.28 -4.77 -10.20
N LYS A 63 -2.14 -3.75 -10.33
CA LYS A 63 -2.43 -2.76 -9.25
C LYS A 63 -2.76 -3.41 -7.89
N SER A 64 -3.67 -4.38 -7.88
CA SER A 64 -4.08 -5.09 -6.66
C SER A 64 -2.94 -5.90 -6.05
N MET A 65 -2.12 -6.53 -6.90
CA MET A 65 -0.93 -7.28 -6.49
C MET A 65 0.12 -6.36 -5.87
N LEU A 66 0.40 -5.20 -6.48
CA LEU A 66 1.32 -4.20 -5.93
C LEU A 66 0.84 -3.68 -4.57
N MET A 67 -0.47 -3.50 -4.41
CA MET A 67 -1.07 -3.16 -3.12
C MET A 67 -0.93 -4.29 -2.09
N ASP A 68 -1.08 -5.55 -2.49
CA ASP A 68 -0.84 -6.73 -1.63
C ASP A 68 0.61 -6.82 -1.17
N LEU A 69 1.53 -6.57 -2.10
CA LEU A 69 2.96 -6.57 -1.85
C LEU A 69 3.33 -5.47 -0.86
N PHE A 70 2.85 -4.25 -1.08
CA PHE A 70 3.06 -3.13 -0.17
C PHE A 70 2.48 -3.39 1.22
N TYR A 71 1.23 -3.87 1.28
CA TYR A 71 0.59 -4.22 2.54
C TYR A 71 1.43 -5.25 3.29
N SER A 72 1.93 -6.28 2.62
CA SER A 72 2.73 -7.35 3.24
C SER A 72 4.10 -6.84 3.73
N ALA A 73 4.79 -6.04 2.91
CA ALA A 73 6.14 -5.54 3.19
C ALA A 73 6.20 -4.40 4.23
N THR A 74 5.11 -3.64 4.40
CA THR A 74 5.08 -2.49 5.33
C THR A 74 5.22 -2.95 6.79
N PRO A 75 6.20 -2.45 7.57
CA PRO A 75 6.47 -2.90 8.93
C PRO A 75 5.56 -2.24 10.00
N GLU A 76 4.35 -1.84 9.62
CA GLU A 76 3.34 -1.30 10.55
C GLU A 76 2.39 -2.42 10.97
N PRO A 77 2.33 -2.80 12.26
CA PRO A 77 1.38 -3.82 12.72
C PRO A 77 -0.08 -3.34 12.67
N ARG A 78 -0.34 -2.04 12.83
CA ARG A 78 -1.70 -1.45 12.84
C ARG A 78 -2.12 -1.03 11.43
N LYS A 79 -2.28 -2.01 10.54
CA LYS A 79 -2.70 -1.81 9.14
C LYS A 79 -3.90 -2.69 8.80
N THR A 80 -4.87 -2.12 8.08
CA THR A 80 -6.04 -2.87 7.57
C THR A 80 -6.08 -2.78 6.06
N ARG A 81 -6.31 -3.92 5.39
CA ARG A 81 -6.65 -3.98 3.97
C ARG A 81 -8.14 -4.24 3.83
N ALA A 82 -8.81 -3.51 2.96
CA ALA A 82 -10.23 -3.69 2.71
C ALA A 82 -10.57 -3.54 1.24
N HIS A 83 -11.56 -4.31 0.78
CA HIS A 83 -12.24 -4.05 -0.48
C HIS A 83 -13.24 -2.91 -0.27
N PHE A 84 -13.27 -1.94 -1.19
CA PHE A 84 -14.06 -0.71 -1.02
C PHE A 84 -15.54 -0.96 -0.68
N HIS A 85 -16.21 -1.88 -1.38
CA HIS A 85 -17.62 -2.18 -1.13
C HIS A 85 -17.85 -2.78 0.27
N ALA A 86 -17.01 -3.73 0.70
CA ALA A 86 -17.09 -4.31 2.02
C ALA A 86 -16.77 -3.28 3.12
N PHE A 87 -15.81 -2.39 2.86
CA PHE A 87 -15.50 -1.27 3.73
C PHE A 87 -16.71 -0.33 3.90
N MET A 88 -17.33 0.10 2.80
CA MET A 88 -18.47 1.01 2.84
C MET A 88 -19.69 0.38 3.52
N ALA A 89 -19.96 -0.90 3.27
CA ALA A 89 -21.02 -1.63 3.97
C ALA A 89 -20.81 -1.60 5.50
N ARG A 90 -19.59 -1.91 5.96
CA ARG A 90 -19.24 -1.84 7.39
C ARG A 90 -19.43 -0.44 7.97
N ILE A 91 -19.03 0.60 7.23
CA ILE A 91 -19.20 1.99 7.68
C ILE A 91 -20.68 2.34 7.81
N HIS A 92 -21.52 1.95 6.84
CA HIS A 92 -22.96 2.19 6.92
C HIS A 92 -23.61 1.50 8.13
N ASP A 93 -23.20 0.28 8.45
CA ASP A 93 -23.73 -0.44 9.63
C ASP A 93 -23.33 0.24 10.94
N LEU A 94 -22.09 0.72 11.05
CA LEU A 94 -21.62 1.49 12.22
C LEU A 94 -22.43 2.79 12.40
N VAL A 95 -22.71 3.51 11.30
CA VAL A 95 -23.53 4.74 11.36
C VAL A 95 -24.96 4.45 11.81
N LYS A 96 -25.54 3.31 11.41
CA LYS A 96 -26.87 2.91 11.88
C LYS A 96 -26.90 2.60 13.38
N GLN A 97 -25.87 1.92 13.91
CA GLN A 97 -25.77 1.57 15.34
C GLN A 97 -25.51 2.77 16.25
N TRP A 98 -24.93 3.85 15.71
CA TRP A 98 -24.69 5.08 16.45
C TRP A 98 -25.96 5.93 16.65
N ARG A 99 -27.00 5.70 15.84
CA ARG A 99 -28.30 6.35 15.95
C ARG A 99 -29.22 5.58 16.89
#